data_AF-A0A1G7S5F6-F1
#
_entry.id   AF-A0A1G7S5F6-F1
#
_cell.length_a   1.000
_cell.length_b   1.000
_cell.length_c   1.000
_cell.angle_alpha   90.00
_cell.angle_beta   90.00
_cell.angle_gamma   90.00
#
_symmetry.space_group_name_H-M   'P 1'
#
loop_
_entity.id
_entity.type
_entity.pdbx_description
1 polymer ?
#
loop_
_entity_poly.entity_id
_entity_poly.type
_entity_poly.pdbx_seq_one_letter_code
_entity_poly.pdbx_strand_id
1 'polypeptide(L)' 'MNRKTFYIPYNGEDTRVDVEDTNGKRTFLVYVTGEDGHLNISIKTDENGNENWYEGEQLTPRAKEIGELIELETM' A
#
# COMPACT_ATOMS: atom_id res chain seq x y z
N MET A 1 -16.23 1.40 -9.76
CA MET A 1 -15.02 1.41 -8.93
C MET A 1 -14.46 -0.01 -8.94
N ASN A 2 -13.34 -0.24 -9.62
CA ASN A 2 -12.76 -1.57 -9.78
C ASN A 2 -11.89 -1.87 -8.55
N ARG A 3 -12.50 -2.40 -7.49
CA ARG A 3 -11.76 -2.84 -6.30
C ARG A 3 -11.12 -4.20 -6.60
N LYS A 4 -9.80 -4.29 -6.49
CA LYS A 4 -9.06 -5.57 -6.50
C LYS A 4 -8.61 -5.86 -5.07
N THR A 5 -8.62 -7.13 -4.69
CA THR A 5 -8.13 -7.59 -3.38
C THR A 5 -7.07 -8.66 -3.61
N PHE A 6 -5.97 -8.56 -2.88
CA PHE A 6 -4.91 -9.56 -2.82
C PHE A 6 -4.34 -9.63 -1.39
N TYR A 7 -3.35 -10.50 -1.17
CA TYR A 7 -2.74 -10.73 0.13
C TYR A 7 -1.23 -10.61 0.00
N ILE A 8 -0.60 -9.98 1.00
CA ILE A 8 0.86 -9.88 1.10
C ILE A 8 1.32 -10.54 2.41
N PRO A 9 2.50 -11.19 2.43
CA PRO A 9 3.09 -11.68 3.67
C PRO A 9 3.68 -10.50 4.45
N TYR A 10 3.03 -10.10 5.55
CA TYR A 10 3.49 -8.99 6.39
C TYR A 10 3.34 -9.33 7.88
N ASN A 11 4.38 -9.08 8.68
CA ASN A 11 4.47 -9.47 10.09
C ASN A 11 4.20 -10.96 10.38
N GLY A 12 4.53 -11.83 9.42
CA GLY A 12 4.35 -13.29 9.55
C GLY A 12 2.93 -13.79 9.26
N GLU A 13 2.04 -12.92 8.79
CA GLU A 13 0.64 -13.22 8.48
C GLU A 13 0.29 -12.82 7.04
N ASP A 14 -0.72 -13.47 6.45
CA ASP A 14 -1.30 -13.05 5.17
C ASP A 14 -2.17 -11.81 5.39
N THR A 15 -1.61 -10.65 5.06
CA THR A 15 -2.24 -9.34 5.23
C THR A 15 -3.07 -9.00 4.00
N ARG A 16 -4.37 -8.77 4.19
CA ARG A 16 -5.27 -8.35 3.11
C ARG A 16 -4.94 -6.93 2.65
N VAL A 17 -4.90 -6.75 1.33
CA VAL A 17 -4.76 -5.45 0.68
C VAL A 17 -5.89 -5.26 -0.31
N ASP A 18 -6.60 -4.14 -0.19
CA ASP A 18 -7.58 -3.71 -1.17
C ASP A 18 -7.06 -2.52 -1.98
N VAL A 19 -7.17 -2.59 -3.30
CA VAL A 19 -6.76 -1.54 -4.22
C VAL A 19 -7.95 -0.69 -4.60
N GLU A 20 -7.80 0.61 -4.41
CA GLU A 20 -8.68 1.64 -4.93
C GLU A 20 -7.93 2.46 -5.98
N ASP A 21 -8.39 2.36 -7.23
CA ASP A 21 -7.93 3.20 -8.33
C ASP A 21 -8.97 4.30 -8.57
N THR A 22 -8.61 5.55 -8.23
CA THR A 22 -9.47 6.71 -8.40
C THR A 22 -8.73 7.80 -9.16
N ASN A 23 -9.21 8.13 -10.37
CA ASN A 23 -8.69 9.22 -11.20
C ASN A 23 -7.16 9.20 -11.38
N GLY A 24 -6.55 8.02 -11.53
CA GLY A 24 -5.10 7.86 -11.71
C GLY A 24 -4.29 7.88 -10.42
N LYS A 25 -4.94 8.04 -9.25
CA LYS A 25 -4.32 7.77 -7.94
C LYS A 25 -4.65 6.34 -7.53
N ARG A 26 -3.61 5.54 -7.35
CA ARG A 26 -3.72 4.20 -6.75
C ARG A 26 -3.52 4.32 -5.24
N THR A 27 -4.47 3.81 -4.47
CA THR A 27 -4.45 3.77 -3.01
C THR A 27 -4.68 2.34 -2.57
N PHE A 28 -3.96 1.91 -1.53
CA PHE A 28 -3.98 0.56 -1.00
C PHE A 28 -4.44 0.61 0.44
N LEU A 29 -5.55 -0.07 0.74
CA LEU A 29 -6.06 -0.22 2.10
C LEU A 29 -5.50 -1.53 2.66
N VAL A 30 -4.58 -1.42 3.63
CA VAL A 30 -3.82 -2.56 4.18
C VAL A 30 -4.35 -2.90 5.57
N TYR A 31 -4.88 -4.10 5.74
CA TYR A 31 -5.55 -4.54 6.97
C TYR A 31 -4.60 -5.37 7.84
N VAL A 32 -3.79 -4.69 8.65
CA VAL A 32 -2.77 -5.33 9.48
C VAL A 32 -3.41 -6.00 10.70
N THR A 33 -3.12 -7.28 10.91
CA THR A 33 -3.58 -8.04 12.08
C THR A 33 -3.16 -7.37 13.38
N GLY A 34 -4.11 -7.14 14.29
CA GLY A 34 -3.87 -6.51 15.59
C GLY A 34 -3.94 -4.98 15.58
N GLU A 35 -4.10 -4.35 14.42
CA GLU A 35 -4.42 -2.92 14.31
C GLU A 35 -5.91 -2.71 14.02
N ASP A 36 -6.47 -1.61 14.54
CA ASP A 36 -7.85 -1.24 14.26
C ASP A 36 -7.93 -0.52 12.90
N GLY A 37 -8.83 -0.97 12.04
CA GLY A 37 -9.04 -0.38 10.73
C GLY A 37 -8.03 -0.83 9.66
N HIS A 38 -7.55 0.12 8.87
CA HIS A 38 -6.61 -0.12 7.78
C HIS A 38 -5.61 1.02 7.66
N LEU A 39 -4.41 0.69 7.19
CA LEU A 39 -3.45 1.70 6.74
C LEU A 39 -3.82 2.14 5.33
N ASN A 40 -3.72 3.44 5.08
CA ASN A 40 -3.86 4.00 3.75
C ASN A 40 -2.46 4.15 3.14
N ILE A 41 -2.08 3.23 2.26
CA ILE A 41 -0.79 3.27 1.58
C ILE A 41 -0.98 3.85 0.18
N SER A 42 -0.13 4.81 -0.22
CA SER A 42 -0.14 5.38 -1.57
C SER A 42 1.27 5.56 -2.12
N ILE A 43 1.38 5.53 -3.45
CA ILE A 43 2.62 5.75 -4.17
C ILE A 43 2.58 7.13 -4.85
N LYS A 44 3.66 7.91 -4.70
CA LYS A 44 3.83 9.21 -5.38
C LYS A 44 5.24 9.28 -5.96
N THR A 45 5.35 9.73 -7.21
CA THR A 45 6.64 10.01 -7.84
C THR A 45 7.08 11.42 -7.47
N ASP A 46 8.32 11.56 -7.01
CA ASP A 46 8.92 12.87 -6.72
C ASP A 46 9.39 13.60 -7.99
N GLU A 47 9.88 14.83 -7.83
CA GLU A 47 10.38 15.66 -8.94
C GLU A 47 11.62 15.07 -9.65
N ASN A 48 12.32 14.14 -9.01
CA ASN A 48 13.48 13.44 -9.57
C ASN A 48 13.10 12.12 -10.25
N GLY A 49 11.81 11.74 -10.25
CA GLY A 49 11.33 10.49 -10.83
C GLY A 49 11.39 9.29 -9.88
N ASN A 50 11.67 9.47 -8.59
CA ASN A 50 11.70 8.37 -7.63
C ASN A 50 10.30 8.09 -7.10
N GLU A 51 9.90 6.82 -7.09
CA GLU A 51 8.67 6.38 -6.45
C GLU A 51 8.85 6.29 -4.94
N ASN A 52 7.96 6.95 -4.22
CA ASN A 52 7.96 7.03 -2.77
C ASN A 52 6.62 6.55 -2.23
N TRP A 53 6.67 5.77 -1.16
CA TRP A 53 5.51 5.18 -0.52
C TRP A 53 5.14 5.94 0.75
N TYR A 54 3.84 6.21 0.91
CA TYR A 54 3.29 7.04 1.97
C TYR A 54 2.21 6.29 2.75
N GLU A 55 2.20 6.48 4.06
CA GLU A 55 1.12 6.12 4.97
C GLU A 55 0.29 7.38 5.25
N GLY A 56 -0.90 7.45 4.67
CA GLY A 56 -1.65 8.68 4.51
C GLY A 56 -0.84 9.70 3.71
N GLU A 57 -0.41 10.77 4.37
CA GLU A 57 0.43 11.82 3.78
C GLU A 57 1.90 11.78 4.28
N GLN A 58 2.26 10.77 5.09
CA GLN A 58 3.59 10.67 5.71
C GLN A 58 4.45 9.63 5.01
N LEU A 59 5.69 10.00 4.71
CA LEU A 59 6.75 9.07 4.30
C LEU A 59 7.23 8.32 5.55
N THR A 60 6.98 7.01 5.62
CA THR A 60 7.39 6.17 6.73
C THR A 60 8.20 4.97 6.23
N PRO A 61 9.18 4.46 7.00
CA PRO A 61 9.88 3.21 6.63
C PRO A 61 8.92 2.04 6.46
N ARG A 62 7.87 2.02 7.27
CA ARG A 62 6.77 1.04 7.21
C ARG A 62 6.02 1.10 5.88
N ALA A 63 5.67 2.30 5.39
CA ALA A 63 5.00 2.46 4.11
C ALA A 63 5.85 1.94 2.95
N LYS A 64 7.16 2.17 3.00
CA LYS A 64 8.11 1.64 2.03
C LYS A 64 8.14 0.12 2.04
N GLU A 65 8.31 -0.49 3.21
CA GLU A 65 8.32 -1.95 3.36
C GLU A 65 7.04 -2.60 2.83
N ILE A 66 5.87 -2.11 3.25
CA ILE A 66 4.58 -2.61 2.77
C ILE A 66 4.41 -2.37 1.27
N GLY A 67 4.84 -1.22 0.78
CA GLY A 67 4.80 -0.86 -0.64
C GLY A 67 5.60 -1.81 -1.53
N GLU A 68 6.81 -2.15 -1.12
CA GLU A 68 7.66 -3.13 -1.83
C GLU A 68 7.00 -4.52 -1.89
N LEU A 69 6.34 -4.96 -0.81
CA LEU A 69 5.57 -6.22 -0.81
C LEU A 69 4.36 -6.17 -1.76
N ILE A 70 3.65 -5.03 -1.80
CA ILE A 70 2.54 -4.80 -2.72
C ILE A 70 3.01 -4.85 -4.18
N GLU A 71 4.14 -4.23 -4.48
CA GLU A 71 4.72 -4.22 -5.82
C GLU A 71 5.07 -5.64 -6.28
N LEU A 72 5.72 -6.43 -5.41
CA LEU A 72 6.07 -7.82 -5.67
C LEU A 72 4.85 -8.70 -6.00
N GLU A 73 3.72 -8.48 -5.35
CA GLU A 73 2.49 -9.25 -5.57
C GLU A 73 1.68 -8.79 -6.79
N THR A 74 1.94 -7.57 -7.30
CA THR A 74 1.15 -6.97 -8.39
C THR A 74 1.87 -6.86 -9.73
N MET A 75 3.15 -7.25 -9.79
CA MET A 75 3.93 -7.47 -11.03
C MET A 75 3.50 -8.75 -11.76
#